data_AF-A0A2S8PBJ9-F1
#
_entry.id   AF-A0A2S8PBJ9-F1
#
_cell.length_a   1.000
_cell.length_b   1.000
_cell.length_c   1.000
_cell.angle_alpha   90.00
_cell.angle_beta   90.00
_cell.angle_gamma   90.00
#
_symmetry.space_group_name_H-M   'P 1'
#
loop_
_entity.id
_entity.type
_entity.pdbx_description
1 polymer ?
#
loop_
_entity_poly.entity_id
_entity_poly.type
_entity_poly.pdbx_seq_one_letter_code
_entity_poly.pdbx_strand_id
1 'polypeptide(L)'
;MTDELKAEGEGRQSLLWNWVLRNNSNTFNTYKWSDPTWAKEMEQSIDNAGKYPYKNAADAYLFSSNTYLEKGTALDDSFHKTVIEIIAGKKPVESIDEAIKEWKSNGGDQIIEEVNAAYTANP
;
A
#
# COMPACT_ATOMS: atom_id res chain seq x y z
N MET A 1 4.34 -12.47 13.67
CA MET A 1 5.53 -12.03 12.92
C MET A 1 6.69 -12.82 13.47
N THR A 2 7.31 -13.70 12.65
CA THR A 2 8.43 -14.55 13.07
C THR A 2 9.65 -13.69 13.42
N ASP A 3 10.57 -14.21 14.24
CA ASP A 3 11.78 -13.47 14.64
C ASP A 3 12.66 -13.10 13.43
N GLU A 4 12.59 -13.88 12.35
CA GLU A 4 13.23 -13.59 11.06
C GLU A 4 12.70 -12.31 10.40
N LEU A 5 11.39 -12.07 10.46
CA LEU A 5 10.77 -10.86 9.91
C LEU A 5 11.09 -9.61 10.76
N LYS A 6 11.27 -9.78 12.08
CA LYS A 6 11.72 -8.69 12.95
C LYS A 6 13.16 -8.26 12.63
N ALA A 7 14.04 -9.23 12.38
CA ALA A 7 15.43 -8.97 12.00
C ALA A 7 15.55 -8.20 10.67
N GLU A 8 14.60 -8.38 9.74
CA GLU A 8 14.57 -7.59 8.50
C GLU A 8 14.03 -6.16 8.68
N GLY A 9 13.22 -5.89 9.71
CA GLY A 9 12.52 -4.62 9.90
C GLY A 9 13.12 -3.69 10.95
N GLU A 10 13.55 -4.21 12.09
CA GLU A 10 13.98 -3.42 13.25
C GLU A 10 15.50 -3.17 13.21
N GLY A 11 15.90 -1.95 12.83
CA GLY A 11 17.32 -1.52 12.81
C GLY A 11 17.79 -0.85 11.52
N ARG A 12 16.89 -0.59 10.55
CA ARG A 12 17.23 0.08 9.28
C ARG A 12 17.57 1.56 9.48
N GLN A 13 18.77 1.87 9.95
CA GLN A 13 19.38 3.17 9.73
C GLN A 13 20.15 3.12 8.41
N SER A 14 19.60 3.71 7.36
CA SER A 14 20.33 3.94 6.10
C SER A 14 21.37 5.03 6.31
N LEU A 15 22.55 4.63 6.79
CA LEU A 15 23.69 5.53 6.99
C LEU A 15 24.56 5.65 5.72
N LEU A 16 24.42 4.74 4.74
CA LEU A 16 25.24 4.68 3.51
C LEU A 16 24.45 4.22 2.26
N TRP A 17 25.04 4.43 1.07
CA TRP A 17 24.54 3.95 -0.22
C TRP A 17 24.57 2.41 -0.29
N ASN A 18 23.47 1.76 0.10
CA ASN A 18 23.36 0.30 0.22
C ASN A 18 23.21 -0.45 -1.12
N TRP A 19 23.39 0.21 -2.27
CA TRP A 19 23.24 -0.40 -3.60
C TRP A 19 24.17 -1.59 -3.84
N VAL A 20 25.40 -1.55 -3.32
CA VAL A 20 26.38 -2.66 -3.46
C VAL A 20 25.97 -3.94 -2.70
N LEU A 21 25.07 -3.80 -1.74
CA LEU A 21 24.59 -4.90 -0.90
C LEU A 21 23.33 -5.56 -1.48
N ARG A 22 22.67 -4.89 -2.43
CA ARG A 22 21.49 -5.41 -3.11
C ARG A 22 21.88 -6.56 -4.04
N ASN A 23 20.94 -7.48 -4.22
CA ASN A 23 21.05 -8.49 -5.27
C ASN A 23 20.91 -7.81 -6.66
N ASN A 24 21.46 -8.42 -7.71
CA ASN A 24 21.38 -7.90 -9.09
C ASN A 24 20.00 -8.17 -9.75
N SER A 25 18.98 -8.43 -8.94
CA SER A 25 17.63 -8.77 -9.37
C SER A 25 16.74 -7.53 -9.39
N ASN A 26 15.62 -7.60 -10.14
CA ASN A 26 14.66 -6.50 -10.25
C ASN A 26 13.86 -6.26 -8.94
N THR A 27 14.25 -6.94 -7.86
CA THR A 27 13.58 -6.97 -6.57
C THR A 27 14.24 -5.96 -5.64
N PHE A 28 13.58 -4.81 -5.45
CA PHE A 28 14.11 -3.66 -4.70
C PHE A 28 14.53 -3.98 -3.24
N ASN A 29 14.03 -5.09 -2.67
CA ASN A 29 14.18 -5.46 -1.26
C ASN A 29 14.98 -6.76 -1.01
N THR A 30 15.68 -7.32 -1.99
CA THR A 30 16.53 -8.50 -1.77
C THR A 30 18.01 -8.11 -1.72
N TYR A 31 18.73 -8.66 -0.74
CA TYR A 31 20.17 -8.48 -0.57
C TYR A 31 20.94 -9.73 -1.00
N LYS A 32 22.26 -9.62 -1.13
CA LYS A 32 23.12 -10.77 -1.49
C LYS A 32 23.05 -11.95 -0.50
N TRP A 33 22.58 -11.69 0.71
CA TRP A 33 22.41 -12.68 1.78
C TRP A 33 20.93 -12.99 2.09
N SER A 34 19.98 -12.49 1.28
CA SER A 34 18.59 -12.92 1.39
C SER A 34 18.47 -14.41 1.10
N ASP A 35 17.47 -15.07 1.71
CA ASP A 35 17.19 -16.47 1.42
C ASP A 35 17.00 -16.69 -0.10
N PRO A 36 17.68 -17.68 -0.72
CA PRO A 36 17.61 -17.89 -2.17
C PRO A 36 16.21 -18.24 -2.67
N THR A 37 15.39 -18.91 -1.86
CA THR A 37 14.01 -19.27 -2.22
C THR A 37 13.15 -18.03 -2.24
N TRP A 38 13.23 -17.21 -1.19
CA TRP A 38 12.53 -15.93 -1.10
C TRP A 38 12.91 -14.97 -2.23
N ALA A 39 14.21 -14.86 -2.55
CA ALA A 39 14.67 -14.00 -3.64
C ALA A 39 14.06 -14.43 -4.99
N LYS A 40 14.01 -15.74 -5.25
CA LYS A 40 13.40 -16.30 -6.45
C LYS A 40 11.88 -16.10 -6.49
N GLU A 41 11.19 -16.28 -5.37
CA GLU A 41 9.74 -16.03 -5.28
C GLU A 41 9.41 -14.56 -5.56
N MET A 42 10.22 -13.63 -5.04
CA MET A 42 10.06 -12.20 -5.29
C MET A 42 10.27 -11.87 -6.78
N GLU A 43 11.28 -12.43 -7.44
CA GLU A 43 11.47 -12.29 -8.89
C GLU A 43 10.27 -12.82 -9.67
N GLN A 44 9.80 -14.02 -9.32
CA GLN A 44 8.62 -14.62 -9.94
C GLN A 44 7.36 -13.78 -9.75
N SER A 45 7.21 -13.13 -8.59
CA SER A 45 6.07 -12.24 -8.34
C SER A 45 6.07 -11.03 -9.27
N ILE A 46 7.25 -10.44 -9.53
CA ILE A 46 7.42 -9.33 -10.47
C ILE A 46 7.13 -9.79 -11.90
N ASP A 47 7.69 -10.93 -12.31
CA ASP A 47 7.43 -11.49 -13.64
C ASP A 47 5.94 -11.80 -13.86
N ASN A 48 5.28 -12.32 -12.83
CA ASN A 48 3.84 -12.60 -12.88
C ASN A 48 3.00 -11.32 -12.88
N ALA A 49 3.37 -10.30 -12.11
CA ALA A 49 2.71 -8.99 -12.13
C ALA A 49 2.86 -8.32 -13.51
N GLY A 50 4.03 -8.45 -14.15
CA GLY A 50 4.29 -7.93 -15.49
C GLY A 50 3.41 -8.56 -16.59
N LYS A 51 2.95 -9.81 -16.41
CA LYS A 51 2.01 -10.47 -17.34
C LYS A 51 0.60 -9.89 -17.28
N TYR A 52 0.21 -9.34 -16.14
CA TYR A 52 -1.13 -8.82 -15.88
C TYR A 52 -1.06 -7.38 -15.37
N PRO A 53 -0.62 -6.42 -16.22
CA PRO A 53 -0.53 -5.04 -15.82
C PRO A 53 -1.94 -4.50 -15.53
N TYR A 54 -2.21 -4.21 -14.26
CA TYR A 54 -3.41 -3.51 -13.85
C TYR A 54 -3.10 -2.01 -13.76
N LYS A 55 -3.85 -1.21 -14.52
CA LYS A 55 -3.84 0.25 -14.39
C LYS A 55 -5.22 0.70 -13.92
N ASN A 56 -5.26 1.37 -12.77
CA ASN A 56 -6.48 2.02 -12.32
C ASN A 56 -6.81 3.18 -13.28
N ALA A 57 -7.95 3.10 -13.97
CA ALA A 57 -8.37 4.12 -14.92
C ALA A 57 -8.68 5.47 -14.26
N ALA A 58 -9.08 5.46 -12.98
CA ALA A 58 -9.43 6.65 -12.22
C ALA A 58 -8.22 7.33 -11.54
N ASP A 59 -7.04 6.71 -11.58
CA ASP A 59 -5.85 7.13 -10.80
C ASP A 59 -5.41 8.57 -11.12
N ALA A 60 -5.49 8.94 -12.41
CA ALA A 60 -5.14 10.28 -12.88
C ALA A 60 -6.11 11.38 -12.38
N TYR A 61 -7.29 11.01 -11.90
CA TYR A 61 -8.37 11.93 -11.52
C TYR A 61 -8.51 12.09 -10.02
N LEU A 62 -7.76 11.33 -9.21
CA LEU A 62 -7.82 11.41 -7.75
C LEU A 62 -7.53 12.83 -7.25
N PHE A 63 -6.53 13.49 -7.83
CA PHE A 63 -6.15 14.87 -7.49
C PHE A 63 -7.11 15.92 -8.05
N SER A 64 -8.14 15.54 -8.80
CA SER A 64 -9.26 16.42 -9.17
C SER A 64 -10.29 16.56 -8.03
N SER A 65 -10.22 15.73 -6.99
CA SER A 65 -11.09 15.82 -5.82
C SER A 65 -10.53 16.80 -4.79
N ASN A 66 -11.22 17.92 -4.57
CA ASN A 66 -10.87 18.87 -3.50
C ASN A 66 -11.02 18.21 -2.12
N THR A 67 -12.05 17.36 -1.96
CA THR A 67 -12.26 16.64 -0.70
C THR A 67 -11.09 15.70 -0.39
N TYR A 68 -10.52 15.04 -1.41
CA TYR A 68 -9.33 14.22 -1.25
C TYR A 68 -8.12 15.06 -0.85
N LEU A 69 -7.90 16.22 -1.47
CA LEU A 69 -6.80 17.11 -1.14
C LEU A 69 -6.88 17.63 0.31
N GLU A 70 -8.09 17.89 0.81
CA GLU A 70 -8.30 18.41 2.16
C GLU A 70 -8.30 17.32 3.25
N LYS A 71 -8.91 16.17 2.96
CA LYS A 71 -9.24 15.15 3.97
C LYS A 71 -8.60 13.79 3.73
N GLY A 72 -8.04 13.53 2.55
CA GLY A 72 -7.55 12.22 2.12
C GLY A 72 -6.60 11.59 3.13
N THR A 73 -5.57 12.33 3.56
CA THR A 73 -4.60 11.84 4.55
C THR A 73 -5.26 11.42 5.87
N ALA A 74 -6.16 12.24 6.41
CA ALA A 74 -6.82 11.93 7.69
C ALA A 74 -7.76 10.72 7.58
N LEU A 75 -8.46 10.59 6.45
CA LEU A 75 -9.30 9.44 6.15
C LEU A 75 -8.47 8.15 6.04
N ASP A 76 -7.35 8.20 5.32
CA ASP A 76 -6.42 7.08 5.16
C ASP A 76 -5.79 6.67 6.50
N ASP A 77 -5.34 7.62 7.30
CA ASP A 77 -4.75 7.35 8.62
C ASP A 77 -5.73 6.65 9.56
N SER A 78 -7.00 7.10 9.59
CA SER A 78 -8.04 6.50 10.41
C SER A 78 -8.35 5.06 9.97
N PHE A 79 -8.49 4.87 8.65
CA PHE A 79 -8.78 3.56 8.07
C PHE A 79 -7.61 2.58 8.31
N HIS A 80 -6.39 3.00 8.00
CA HIS A 80 -5.17 2.21 8.21
C HIS A 80 -4.96 1.85 9.67
N LYS A 81 -5.25 2.75 10.61
CA LYS A 81 -5.19 2.44 12.03
C LYS A 81 -6.07 1.24 12.38
N THR A 82 -7.31 1.20 11.89
CA THR A 82 -8.19 0.06 12.15
C THR A 82 -7.65 -1.22 11.51
N VAL A 83 -7.16 -1.16 10.27
CA VAL A 83 -6.52 -2.32 9.60
C VAL A 83 -5.33 -2.84 10.40
N ILE A 84 -4.46 -1.96 10.90
CA ILE A 84 -3.30 -2.33 11.72
C ILE A 84 -3.75 -2.96 13.04
N GLU A 85 -4.79 -2.43 13.69
CA GLU A 85 -5.36 -3.00 14.92
C GLU A 85 -5.94 -4.40 14.68
N ILE A 86 -6.55 -4.65 13.52
CA ILE A 86 -7.02 -5.98 13.10
C ILE A 86 -5.84 -6.93 12.90
N ILE A 87 -4.83 -6.53 12.13
CA ILE A 87 -3.62 -7.35 11.87
C ILE A 87 -2.90 -7.68 13.18
N ALA A 88 -2.88 -6.74 14.12
CA ALA A 88 -2.28 -6.93 15.44
C ALA A 88 -3.14 -7.77 16.41
N GLY A 89 -4.33 -8.20 16.00
CA GLY A 89 -5.26 -8.97 16.83
C GLY A 89 -5.94 -8.16 17.94
N LYS A 90 -5.89 -6.83 17.87
CA LYS A 90 -6.52 -5.92 18.85
C LYS A 90 -8.00 -5.70 18.55
N LYS A 91 -8.39 -5.85 17.28
CA LYS A 91 -9.78 -5.77 16.81
C LYS A 91 -10.14 -6.99 15.97
N PRO A 92 -11.40 -7.43 16.00
CA PRO A 92 -11.89 -8.48 15.10
C PRO A 92 -11.96 -7.98 13.65
N VAL A 93 -11.90 -8.88 12.66
CA VAL A 93 -11.89 -8.51 11.22
C VAL A 93 -13.14 -7.72 10.83
N GLU A 94 -14.26 -8.02 11.49
CA GLU A 94 -15.56 -7.36 11.34
C GLU A 94 -15.51 -5.85 11.65
N SER A 95 -14.51 -5.37 12.41
CA SER A 95 -14.30 -3.94 12.63
C SER A 95 -13.97 -3.16 11.34
N ILE A 96 -13.63 -3.85 10.25
CA ILE A 96 -13.39 -3.21 8.95
C ILE A 96 -14.67 -2.55 8.41
N ASP A 97 -15.85 -3.12 8.65
CA ASP A 97 -17.12 -2.60 8.12
C ASP A 97 -17.45 -1.23 8.73
N GLU A 98 -17.17 -1.07 10.02
CA GLU A 98 -17.32 0.21 10.72
C GLU A 98 -16.32 1.24 10.19
N ALA A 99 -15.05 0.87 10.00
CA ALA A 99 -14.05 1.76 9.43
C ALA A 99 -14.40 2.21 8.00
N ILE A 100 -14.95 1.31 7.17
CA ILE A 100 -15.47 1.65 5.83
C ILE A 100 -16.61 2.67 5.96
N LYS A 101 -17.58 2.41 6.85
CA LYS A 101 -18.72 3.31 7.06
C LYS A 101 -18.27 4.70 7.50
N GLU A 102 -17.34 4.79 8.45
CA GLU A 102 -16.77 6.05 8.93
C GLU A 102 -15.99 6.77 7.83
N TRP A 103 -15.15 6.06 7.07
CA TRP A 103 -14.39 6.64 5.95
C TRP A 103 -15.34 7.27 4.93
N LYS A 104 -16.40 6.55 4.55
CA LYS A 104 -17.44 7.04 3.62
C LYS A 104 -18.12 8.29 4.15
N SER A 105 -18.62 8.26 5.40
CA SER A 105 -19.36 9.38 5.98
C SER A 105 -18.50 10.62 6.22
N ASN A 106 -17.20 10.48 6.45
CA ASN A 106 -16.30 11.59 6.78
C ASN A 106 -15.75 12.33 5.55
N GLY A 107 -16.06 11.87 4.35
CA GLY A 107 -15.64 12.51 3.09
C GLY A 107 -15.36 11.51 1.97
N GLY A 108 -15.30 10.21 2.26
CA GLY A 108 -15.06 9.18 1.27
C GLY A 108 -16.11 9.10 0.17
N ASP A 109 -17.39 9.23 0.51
CA ASP A 109 -18.47 9.26 -0.50
C ASP A 109 -18.31 10.45 -1.46
N GLN A 110 -17.99 11.62 -0.92
CA GLN A 110 -17.76 12.83 -1.69
C GLN A 110 -16.53 12.70 -2.61
N ILE A 111 -15.44 12.08 -2.14
CA ILE A 111 -14.26 11.77 -2.97
C ILE A 111 -14.65 10.88 -4.14
N ILE A 112 -15.43 9.82 -3.88
CA ILE A 112 -15.90 8.90 -4.93
C ILE A 112 -16.71 9.65 -5.98
N GLU A 113 -17.64 10.52 -5.56
CA GLU A 113 -18.45 11.33 -6.48
C GLU A 113 -17.59 12.27 -7.33
N GLU A 114 -16.67 13.00 -6.71
CA GLU A 114 -15.78 13.96 -7.40
C GLU A 114 -14.87 13.28 -8.42
N VAL A 115 -14.26 12.15 -8.04
CA VAL A 115 -13.38 11.39 -8.94
C VAL A 115 -14.16 10.77 -10.10
N ASN A 116 -15.35 10.21 -9.84
CA ASN A 116 -16.20 9.66 -10.90
C ASN A 116 -16.67 10.74 -11.88
N ALA A 117 -16.99 11.94 -11.38
CA ALA A 117 -17.34 13.08 -12.21
C ALA A 117 -16.16 13.51 -13.09
N ALA A 118 -14.95 13.61 -12.52
CA ALA A 118 -13.74 13.98 -13.25
C ALA A 118 -13.37 12.94 -14.33
N TYR A 119 -13.50 11.65 -14.01
CA TYR A 119 -13.30 10.54 -14.94
C TYR A 119 -14.29 10.59 -16.11
N THR A 120 -15.58 10.79 -15.83
CA THR A 120 -16.63 10.82 -16.86
C THR A 120 -16.53 12.05 -17.77
N ALA A 121 -16.06 13.18 -17.24
CA ALA A 121 -15.89 14.41 -18.02
C ALA A 121 -14.70 14.36 -19.00
N ASN A 122 -13.74 13.46 -18.77
CA ASN A 122 -12.50 13.35 -19.56
C ASN A 122 -12.17 11.87 -19.83
N PRO A 123 -12.95 11.16 -20.66
CA PRO A 123 -12.80 9.72 -20.92
C PRO A 123 -11.51 9.36 -21.70
#